data_AF-A0A1M6RTU3-F1
#
_entry.id   AF-A0A1M6RTU3-F1
#
_cell.length_a   1.000
_cell.length_b   1.000
_cell.length_c   1.000
_cell.angle_alpha   90.00
_cell.angle_beta   90.00
_cell.angle_gamma   90.00
#
_symmetry.space_group_name_H-M   'P 1'
#
loop_
_entity.id
_entity.type
_entity.pdbx_description
1 polymer ?
#
loop_
_entity_poly.entity_id
_entity_poly.type
_entity_poly.pdbx_seq_one_letter_code
_entity_poly.pdbx_strand_id
1 'polypeptide(L)'
;MDLENQKRVKEFAEQYGAENVVVVVGAAEGEAAGLAAETVTAGDPTFAGPLTGVQLGLTTYHVCEPELKKEFDEAVYDEQVGMMEMVLDVDDIVDEMSSIRDEYCKYL
;
A
#
# COMPACT_ATOMS: atom_id res chain seq x y z
N MET A 1 0.89 7.78 5.87
CA MET A 1 2.09 7.01 6.28
C MET A 1 3.04 7.94 7.04
N ASP A 2 3.52 7.57 8.21
CA ASP A 2 4.45 8.43 8.98
C ASP A 2 5.88 8.42 8.41
N LEU A 3 6.70 9.37 8.87
CA LEU A 3 8.05 9.62 8.37
C LEU A 3 9.03 8.45 8.61
N GLU A 4 8.85 7.68 9.68
CA GLU A 4 9.71 6.53 9.99
C GLU A 4 9.43 5.40 9.00
N ASN A 5 8.14 5.13 8.73
CA ASN A 5 7.73 4.15 7.74
C ASN A 5 8.20 4.53 6.33
N GLN A 6 8.07 5.80 5.92
CA GLN A 6 8.61 6.27 4.64
C GLN A 6 10.12 6.02 4.52
N LYS A 7 10.88 6.33 5.59
CA LYS A 7 12.33 6.10 5.61
C LYS A 7 12.66 4.63 5.43
N ARG A 8 11.97 3.75 6.17
CA ARG A 8 12.19 2.31 6.12
C ARG A 8 11.87 1.71 4.75
N VAL A 9 10.77 2.14 4.13
CA VAL A 9 10.40 1.73 2.76
C VAL A 9 11.49 2.14 1.77
N LYS A 10 11.98 3.37 1.87
CA LYS A 10 13.09 3.86 1.03
C LYS A 10 14.35 3.02 1.20
N GLU A 11 14.78 2.77 2.44
CA GLU A 11 15.97 1.97 2.74
C GLU A 11 15.84 0.54 2.19
N PHE A 12 14.65 -0.08 2.28
CA PHE A 12 14.41 -1.40 1.71
C PHE A 12 14.41 -1.41 0.19
N ALA A 13 13.82 -0.41 -0.47
CA ALA A 13 13.87 -0.29 -1.92
C ALA A 13 15.31 -0.11 -2.42
N GLU A 14 16.13 0.68 -1.72
CA GLU A 14 17.56 0.86 -2.04
C GLU A 14 18.39 -0.41 -1.75
N GLN A 15 18.09 -1.12 -0.67
CA GLN A 15 18.85 -2.31 -0.26
C GLN A 15 18.54 -3.54 -1.11
N TYR A 16 17.26 -3.78 -1.42
CA TYR A 16 16.80 -5.01 -2.06
C TYR A 16 16.44 -4.84 -3.54
N GLY A 17 16.38 -3.60 -4.04
CA GLY A 17 15.84 -3.27 -5.36
C GLY A 17 14.32 -3.06 -5.28
N ALA A 18 13.83 -2.00 -5.92
CA ALA A 18 12.44 -1.59 -5.87
C ALA A 18 11.49 -2.66 -6.45
N GLU A 19 11.95 -3.41 -7.44
CA GLU A 19 11.25 -4.54 -8.06
C GLU A 19 11.09 -5.76 -7.14
N ASN A 20 11.85 -5.83 -6.04
CA ASN A 20 11.82 -6.94 -5.07
C ASN A 20 11.11 -6.56 -3.76
N VAL A 21 10.43 -5.42 -3.72
CA VAL A 21 9.73 -4.90 -2.53
C VAL A 21 8.26 -4.68 -2.86
N VAL A 22 7.39 -5.23 -2.03
CA VAL A 22 5.93 -5.01 -2.07
C VAL A 22 5.51 -4.32 -0.78
N VAL A 23 4.66 -3.30 -0.89
CA VAL A 23 4.04 -2.63 0.26
C VAL A 23 2.60 -3.10 0.40
N VAL A 24 2.24 -3.56 1.60
CA VAL A 24 0.87 -3.98 1.91
C VAL A 24 0.25 -2.97 2.89
N VAL A 25 -0.85 -2.35 2.49
CA VAL A 25 -1.55 -1.31 3.24
C VAL A 25 -2.75 -1.90 3.99
N GLY A 26 -3.02 -1.41 5.20
CA GLY A 26 -4.16 -1.81 6.03
C GLY A 26 -4.91 -0.62 6.60
N ALA A 27 -5.16 0.40 5.77
CA ALA A 27 -5.88 1.60 6.17
C ALA A 27 -7.40 1.36 6.11
N ALA A 28 -8.16 2.07 6.95
CA ALA A 28 -9.60 1.82 7.08
C ALA A 28 -10.47 2.60 6.06
N GLU A 29 -9.89 3.52 5.30
CA GLU A 29 -10.61 4.43 4.40
C GLU A 29 -9.87 4.48 3.05
N GLY A 30 -10.60 4.59 1.94
CA GLY A 30 -10.04 4.63 0.60
C GLY A 30 -9.03 5.76 0.41
N GLU A 31 -9.38 6.99 0.81
CA GLU A 31 -8.48 8.15 0.74
C GLU A 31 -7.16 7.92 1.51
N ALA A 32 -7.24 7.32 2.71
CA ALA A 32 -6.05 7.03 3.51
C ALA A 32 -5.18 5.91 2.91
N ALA A 33 -5.82 4.89 2.34
CA ALA A 33 -5.15 3.81 1.63
C ALA A 33 -4.45 4.33 0.36
N GLY A 34 -5.18 5.09 -0.46
CA GLY A 34 -4.70 5.75 -1.68
C GLY A 34 -3.51 6.66 -1.39
N LEU A 35 -3.59 7.52 -0.37
CA LEU A 35 -2.48 8.38 0.03
C LEU A 35 -1.22 7.59 0.42
N ALA A 36 -1.38 6.47 1.14
CA ALA A 36 -0.25 5.61 1.51
C ALA A 36 0.36 4.92 0.28
N ALA A 37 -0.47 4.47 -0.65
CA ALA A 37 -0.06 3.88 -1.92
C ALA A 37 0.66 4.90 -2.82
N GLU A 38 0.13 6.12 -2.93
CA GLU A 38 0.74 7.21 -3.70
C GLU A 38 2.11 7.55 -3.14
N THR A 39 2.23 7.64 -1.81
CA THR A 39 3.48 7.96 -1.10
C THR A 39 4.63 7.02 -1.48
N VAL A 40 4.35 5.72 -1.64
CA VAL A 40 5.37 4.70 -1.96
C VAL A 40 5.55 4.45 -3.46
N THR A 41 4.68 5.02 -4.29
CA THR A 41 4.73 4.90 -5.75
C THR A 41 5.25 6.19 -6.38
N ALA A 42 4.46 7.27 -6.28
CA ALA A 42 4.70 8.60 -6.84
C ALA A 42 5.48 9.55 -5.90
N GLY A 43 5.71 9.13 -4.64
CA GLY A 43 6.36 9.95 -3.62
C GLY A 43 5.35 10.71 -2.76
N ASP A 44 5.79 11.23 -1.62
CA ASP A 44 4.90 11.88 -0.64
C ASP A 44 4.31 13.19 -1.19
N PRO A 45 2.97 13.29 -1.34
CA PRO A 45 2.31 14.48 -1.93
C PRO A 45 2.15 15.62 -0.92
N THR A 46 2.41 15.37 0.37
CA THR A 46 2.36 16.39 1.42
C THR A 46 3.62 17.26 1.46
N PHE A 47 4.58 16.96 0.58
CA PHE A 47 5.91 17.59 0.49
C PHE A 47 6.71 17.48 1.79
N ALA A 48 6.44 16.46 2.60
CA ALA A 48 7.11 16.24 3.87
C ALA A 48 7.67 14.81 3.95
N GLY A 49 8.97 14.71 4.23
CA GLY A 49 9.59 13.44 4.60
C GLY A 49 10.54 12.82 3.59
N PRO A 50 10.99 11.58 3.86
CA PRO A 50 12.02 10.90 3.07
C PRO A 50 11.65 10.60 1.62
N LEU A 51 10.35 10.53 1.32
CA LEU A 51 9.81 10.22 0.00
C LEU A 51 9.32 11.45 -0.78
N THR A 52 9.50 12.66 -0.26
CA THR A 52 9.20 13.89 -1.01
C THR A 52 9.99 13.92 -2.33
N GLY A 53 9.28 13.92 -3.46
CA GLY A 53 9.90 13.94 -4.80
C GLY A 53 10.66 12.66 -5.17
N VAL A 54 10.49 11.56 -4.42
CA VAL A 54 11.12 10.27 -4.68
C VAL A 54 10.08 9.28 -5.19
N GLN A 55 10.11 9.00 -6.49
CA GLN A 55 9.19 8.06 -7.15
C GLN A 55 9.78 6.65 -7.18
N LEU A 56 9.52 5.87 -6.12
CA LEU A 56 9.99 4.48 -6.06
C LEU A 56 9.22 3.57 -7.03
N GLY A 57 7.94 3.85 -7.29
CA GLY A 57 7.08 3.05 -8.17
C GLY A 57 6.81 1.64 -7.66
N LEU A 58 6.86 1.42 -6.33
CA LEU A 58 6.73 0.10 -5.71
C LEU A 58 5.39 -0.54 -5.99
N THR A 59 5.37 -1.86 -6.08
CA THR A 59 4.13 -2.62 -6.11
C THR A 59 3.43 -2.51 -4.76
N THR A 60 2.15 -2.13 -4.77
CA THR A 60 1.37 -1.86 -3.56
C THR A 60 -0.03 -2.47 -3.65
N TYR A 61 -0.48 -3.05 -2.54
CA TYR A 61 -1.78 -3.70 -2.40
C TYR A 61 -2.39 -3.39 -1.04
N HIS A 62 -3.72 -3.47 -0.95
CA HIS A 62 -4.41 -3.45 0.33
C HIS A 62 -4.67 -4.87 0.84
N VAL A 63 -4.65 -5.06 2.17
CA VAL A 63 -4.94 -6.36 2.82
C VAL A 63 -6.30 -6.94 2.45
N CYS A 64 -7.27 -6.11 2.06
CA CYS A 64 -8.61 -6.55 1.67
C CYS A 64 -8.76 -6.85 0.16
N GLU A 65 -7.73 -6.66 -0.65
CA GLU A 65 -7.83 -6.92 -2.09
C GLU A 65 -8.00 -8.42 -2.38
N PRO A 66 -8.93 -8.82 -3.27
CA PRO A 66 -9.22 -10.24 -3.55
C PRO A 66 -8.01 -11.05 -4.01
N GLU A 67 -7.08 -10.45 -4.74
CA GLU A 67 -5.81 -11.08 -5.15
C GLU A 67 -4.92 -11.38 -3.95
N LEU A 68 -4.78 -10.43 -3.01
CA LEU A 68 -3.90 -10.58 -1.86
C LEU A 68 -4.52 -11.51 -0.81
N LYS A 69 -5.85 -11.47 -0.66
CA LYS A 69 -6.60 -12.39 0.21
C LYS A 69 -6.34 -13.87 -0.11
N LYS A 70 -6.09 -14.21 -1.37
CA LYS A 70 -5.79 -15.60 -1.78
C LYS A 70 -4.42 -16.10 -1.31
N GLU A 71 -3.51 -15.19 -0.99
CA GLU A 71 -2.16 -15.51 -0.51
C GLU A 71 -2.11 -15.70 1.01
N PHE A 72 -3.14 -15.26 1.74
CA PHE A 72 -3.21 -15.41 3.18
C PHE A 72 -3.78 -16.77 3.60
N ASP A 73 -3.33 -17.25 4.75
CA ASP A 73 -4.01 -18.34 5.43
C ASP A 73 -5.40 -17.87 5.88
N GLU A 74 -6.43 -18.63 5.52
CA GLU A 74 -7.83 -18.26 5.74
C GLU A 74 -8.15 -18.07 7.24
N ALA A 75 -7.62 -18.93 8.11
CA ALA A 75 -7.89 -18.84 9.54
C ALA A 75 -7.22 -17.61 10.16
N VAL A 76 -6.01 -17.28 9.72
CA VAL A 76 -5.30 -16.07 10.16
C VAL A 76 -6.01 -14.81 9.65
N TYR A 77 -6.46 -14.80 8.40
CA TYR A 77 -7.16 -13.65 7.84
C TYR A 77 -8.48 -13.37 8.55
N ASP A 78 -9.29 -14.41 8.79
CA ASP A 78 -10.56 -14.28 9.51
C ASP A 78 -10.34 -13.76 10.95
N GLU A 79 -9.32 -14.28 11.64
CA GLU A 79 -8.97 -13.84 13.00
C GLU A 79 -8.49 -12.38 13.06
N GLN A 80 -7.63 -11.96 12.12
CA GLN A 80 -6.94 -10.68 12.20
C GLN A 80 -7.64 -9.54 11.46
N VAL A 81 -8.33 -9.84 10.37
CA VAL A 81 -8.90 -8.84 9.44
C VAL A 81 -10.41 -9.01 9.28
N GLY A 82 -10.94 -10.23 9.36
CA GLY A 82 -12.32 -10.57 9.00
C GLY A 82 -13.39 -9.71 9.67
N MET A 83 -13.27 -9.45 10.99
CA MET A 83 -14.22 -8.56 11.67
C MET A 83 -14.20 -7.13 11.14
N MET A 84 -13.02 -6.62 10.78
CA MET A 84 -12.88 -5.25 10.31
C MET A 84 -13.29 -5.14 8.85
N GLU A 85 -12.98 -6.13 8.01
CA GLU A 85 -13.40 -6.18 6.61
C GLU A 85 -14.92 -6.00 6.44
N MET A 86 -15.74 -6.56 7.33
CA MET A 86 -17.20 -6.38 7.31
C MET A 86 -17.67 -4.95 7.63
N VAL A 87 -16.79 -4.11 8.17
CA VAL A 87 -17.06 -2.72 8.55
C VAL A 87 -16.47 -1.73 7.54
N LEU A 88 -15.38 -2.11 6.87
CA LEU A 88 -14.71 -1.25 5.89
C LEU A 88 -15.53 -1.16 4.60
N ASP A 89 -15.45 -0.01 3.93
CA ASP A 89 -15.87 0.14 2.54
C ASP A 89 -14.79 -0.44 1.62
N VAL A 90 -14.81 -1.77 1.45
CA VAL A 90 -13.78 -2.49 0.70
C VAL A 90 -13.80 -2.10 -0.77
N ASP A 91 -14.96 -1.82 -1.34
CA ASP A 91 -15.07 -1.43 -2.76
C ASP A 91 -14.38 -0.08 -3.00
N ASP A 92 -14.63 0.92 -2.14
CA ASP A 92 -13.95 2.23 -2.20
C ASP A 92 -12.43 2.10 -2.04
N ILE A 93 -11.97 1.27 -1.09
CA ILE A 93 -10.54 1.01 -0.89
C ILE A 93 -9.92 0.36 -2.14
N VAL A 94 -10.58 -0.64 -2.73
CA VAL A 94 -10.08 -1.34 -3.92
C VAL A 94 -10.01 -0.38 -5.12
N ASP A 95 -11.02 0.46 -5.31
CA ASP A 95 -11.08 1.42 -6.42
C ASP A 95 -9.95 2.47 -6.31
N GLU A 96 -9.72 3.03 -5.13
CA GLU A 96 -8.64 4.00 -4.88
C GLU A 96 -7.25 3.35 -5.07
N MET A 97 -7.05 2.17 -4.49
CA MET A 97 -5.77 1.44 -4.61
C MET A 97 -5.47 1.03 -6.04
N SER A 98 -6.48 0.55 -6.78
CA SER A 98 -6.33 0.18 -8.19
C SER A 98 -5.98 1.38 -9.06
N SER A 99 -6.63 2.52 -8.83
CA SER A 99 -6.36 3.76 -9.57
C SER A 99 -4.92 4.22 -9.41
N ILE A 100 -4.40 4.23 -8.18
CA ILE A 100 -2.99 4.58 -7.90
C ILE A 100 -2.03 3.54 -8.49
N ARG A 101 -2.37 2.25 -8.38
CA ARG A 101 -1.54 1.17 -8.91
C ARG A 101 -1.40 1.24 -10.41
N ASP A 102 -2.49 1.47 -11.14
CA ASP A 102 -2.49 1.58 -12.59
C ASP A 102 -1.70 2.81 -13.10
N GLU A 103 -1.71 3.91 -12.34
CA GLU A 103 -1.03 5.14 -12.75
C GLU A 103 0.46 5.15 -12.39
N TYR A 104 0.84 4.64 -11.21
CA TYR A 104 2.17 4.91 -10.65
C TYR A 104 3.03 3.67 -10.34
N CYS A 105 2.47 2.45 -10.30
CA CYS A 105 3.29 1.26 -10.09
C CYS A 105 4.13 0.94 -11.33
N LYS A 106 5.40 0.58 -11.10
CA LYS A 106 6.36 0.24 -12.17
C LYS A 106 6.66 -1.26 -12.27
N TYR A 107 6.26 -2.07 -11.28
CA TYR A 107 6.75 -3.46 -11.11
C TYR A 107 5.65 -4.51 -10.87
N LEU A 108 4.60 -4.52 -11.71
CA LEU A 108 3.48 -5.48 -11.65
C LEU A 108 3.78 -6.84 -12.32
#